data_AF-A0A933U0D2-F1
#
_entry.id   AF-A0A933U0D2-F1
#
_cell.length_a   1.000
_cell.length_b   1.000
_cell.length_c   1.000
_cell.angle_alpha   90.00
_cell.angle_beta   90.00
_cell.angle_gamma   90.00
#
_symmetry.space_group_name_H-M   'P 1'
#
loop_
_entity.id
_entity.type
_entity.pdbx_description
1 polymer ?
#
loop_
_entity_poly.entity_id
_entity_poly.type
_entity_poly.pdbx_seq_one_letter_code
_entity_poly.pdbx_strand_id
1 'polypeptide(L)' 'MNHKTAANCPPFSKEDVLAVRGNPATKKVEHNNGSSRPLEEWSYFSADTGMKECFFFSNNHLVGWSEARM' A
#
# COMPACT_ATOMS: atom_id res chain seq x y z
N MET A 1 13.74 -9.67 7.05
CA MET A 1 12.79 -9.01 6.13
C MET A 1 12.50 -9.98 4.99
N ASN A 2 11.33 -10.63 4.99
CA ASN A 2 10.92 -11.46 3.86
C ASN A 2 10.19 -10.57 2.86
N HIS A 3 10.90 -10.19 1.80
CA HIS A 3 10.32 -9.43 0.70
C HIS A 3 9.48 -10.40 -0.14
N LYS A 4 8.17 -10.47 0.11
CA LYS A 4 7.24 -11.18 -0.77
C LYS A 4 6.96 -10.28 -1.96
N THR A 5 7.75 -10.40 -3.01
CA THR A 5 7.44 -9.79 -4.31
C THR A 5 6.18 -10.46 -4.86
N ALA A 6 5.17 -9.66 -5.21
CA ALA A 6 3.97 -10.14 -5.89
C ALA A 6 4.30 -10.52 -7.35
N ALA A 7 4.99 -11.64 -7.56
CA ALA A 7 5.21 -12.20 -8.88
C ALA A 7 3.91 -12.92 -9.32
N ASN A 8 3.31 -12.46 -10.43
CA ASN A 8 2.04 -12.90 -11.03
C ASN A 8 0.74 -12.42 -10.36
N CYS A 9 0.73 -11.24 -9.73
CA CYS A 9 -0.53 -10.60 -9.36
C CYS A 9 -1.04 -9.73 -10.52
N PRO A 10 -2.35 -9.74 -10.86
CA PRO A 10 -2.93 -8.72 -11.72
C PRO A 10 -2.60 -7.34 -11.15
N PRO A 11 -2.48 -6.28 -11.99
CA PRO A 11 -2.19 -4.94 -11.52
C PRO A 11 -3.33 -4.47 -10.59
N PHE A 12 -3.16 -4.65 -9.28
CA PHE A 12 -4.11 -4.15 -8.30
C PHE A 12 -4.06 -2.63 -8.33
N SER A 13 -5.18 -2.02 -8.68
CA SER A 13 -5.35 -0.59 -8.65
C SER A 13 -5.71 -0.13 -7.23
N LYS A 14 -5.68 1.18 -7.00
CA LYS A 14 -6.21 1.76 -5.76
C LYS A 14 -7.68 1.38 -5.54
N GLU A 15 -8.47 1.29 -6.60
CA GLU A 15 -9.89 0.96 -6.54
C GLU A 15 -10.11 -0.48 -6.07
N ASP A 16 -9.28 -1.41 -6.52
CA ASP A 16 -9.35 -2.80 -6.07
C ASP A 16 -9.04 -2.90 -4.56
N VAL A 17 -8.01 -2.18 -4.09
CA VAL A 17 -7.66 -2.16 -2.68
C VAL A 17 -8.76 -1.48 -1.85
N LEU A 18 -9.36 -0.40 -2.34
CA LEU A 18 -10.53 0.23 -1.69
C LEU A 18 -11.74 -0.70 -1.65
N ALA A 19 -12.01 -1.46 -2.71
CA ALA A 19 -13.15 -2.38 -2.76
C ALA A 19 -13.01 -3.52 -1.75
N VAL A 20 -11.78 -3.98 -1.49
CA VAL A 20 -11.49 -5.10 -0.57
C VAL A 20 -11.31 -4.63 0.87
N ARG A 21 -10.54 -3.56 1.08
CA ARG A 21 -10.14 -3.09 2.43
C ARG A 21 -10.92 -1.88 2.92
N GLY A 22 -11.67 -1.22 2.05
CA GLY A 22 -12.29 0.06 2.34
C GLY A 22 -11.27 1.20 2.38
N ASN A 23 -11.67 2.29 3.05
CA ASN A 23 -10.82 3.47 3.18
C ASN A 23 -9.64 3.19 4.12
N PRO A 24 -8.40 3.55 3.74
CA PRO A 24 -7.26 3.45 4.63
C PRO A 24 -7.38 4.43 5.80
N ALA A 25 -6.77 4.07 6.92
CA ALA A 25 -6.71 4.92 8.11
C ALA A 25 -5.88 6.19 7.83
N THR A 26 -4.79 6.06 7.08
CA THR A 26 -3.98 7.20 6.63
C THR A 26 -3.52 7.05 5.20
N LYS A 27 -3.36 8.18 4.50
CA LYS A 27 -2.79 8.27 3.15
C LYS A 27 -1.63 9.27 3.17
N LYS A 28 -0.46 8.87 2.68
CA LYS A 28 0.72 9.72 2.55
C LYS A 28 1.17 9.70 1.09
N VAL A 29 1.34 10.86 0.47
CA VAL A 29 1.89 10.98 -0.88
C VAL A 29 3.30 11.55 -0.77
N GLU A 30 4.28 10.80 -1.23
CA GLU A 30 5.68 11.21 -1.30
C GLU A 30 6.06 11.51 -2.75
N HIS A 31 6.33 12.78 -3.02
CA HIS A 31 6.92 13.24 -4.26
C HIS A 31 8.44 13.20 -4.09
N ASN A 32 9.09 12.12 -4.54
CA ASN A 32 10.54 12.07 -4.53
C ASN A 32 11.09 13.13 -5.52
N ASN A 33 11.88 14.08 -5.01
CA ASN A 33 12.34 15.30 -5.72
C ASN A 33 13.34 15.04 -6.88
N GLY A 34 13.29 13.86 -7.47
CA GLY A 34 14.06 13.42 -8.64
C GLY A 34 13.42 12.25 -9.39
N SER A 35 12.21 11.82 -8.98
CA SER A 35 11.47 10.75 -9.65
C SER A 35 10.16 11.32 -10.19
N SER A 36 9.94 11.19 -11.50
CA SER A 36 8.71 11.68 -12.16
C SER A 36 7.44 10.92 -11.79
N ARG A 37 7.52 9.97 -10.83
CA ARG A 37 6.42 9.10 -10.43
C ARG A 37 6.16 9.28 -8.93
N PRO A 38 5.02 9.87 -8.52
CA PRO A 38 4.65 9.96 -7.12
C PRO A 38 4.48 8.56 -6.52
N LEU A 39 4.97 8.39 -5.29
CA LEU A 39 4.72 7.21 -4.47
C LEU A 39 3.64 7.55 -3.45
N GLU A 40 2.62 6.73 -3.33
CA GLU A 40 1.52 6.92 -2.39
C GLU A 40 1.45 5.72 -1.44
N GLU A 41 1.59 5.97 -0.15
CA GLU A 41 1.51 4.97 0.91
C GLU A 41 0.15 5.07 1.60
N TRP A 42 -0.57 3.95 1.69
CA TRP A 42 -1.82 3.81 2.43
C TRP A 42 -1.62 2.89 3.60
N SER A 43 -1.91 3.35 4.82
CA SER A 43 -1.87 2.50 6.01
C SER A 43 -3.28 2.10 6.44
N TYR A 44 -3.43 0.82 6.77
CA TYR A 44 -4.59 0.22 7.40
C TYR A 44 -4.19 -0.25 8.79
N PHE A 45 -5.06 -0.01 9.78
CA PHE A 45 -4.86 -0.45 11.15
C PHE A 45 -6.02 -1.34 11.57
N SER A 46 -5.70 -2.55 12.03
CA SER A 46 -6.66 -3.47 12.63
C SER A 46 -6.48 -3.45 14.14
N ALA A 47 -7.44 -2.85 14.85
CA ALA A 47 -7.44 -2.79 16.31
C ALA A 47 -7.55 -4.20 16.93
N ASP A 48 -8.28 -5.11 16.28
CA ASP A 48 -8.49 -6.48 16.76
C ASP A 48 -7.21 -7.32 16.76
N THR A 49 -6.33 -7.09 15.79
CA THR A 49 -5.11 -7.91 15.61
C THR A 49 -3.83 -7.18 15.99
N GLY A 50 -3.90 -5.88 16.27
CA GLY A 50 -2.72 -5.03 16.45
C GLY A 50 -1.84 -4.94 15.20
N MET A 51 -2.38 -5.29 14.02
CA MET A 51 -1.63 -5.29 12.77
C MET A 51 -1.79 -3.96 12.04
N LYS A 52 -0.66 -3.45 11.56
CA LYS A 52 -0.59 -2.35 10.61
C LYS A 52 -0.16 -2.88 9.25
N GLU A 53 -0.96 -2.64 8.23
CA GLU A 53 -0.64 -2.97 6.84
C GLU A 53 -0.41 -1.67 6.06
N CYS A 54 0.69 -1.59 5.32
CA CYS A 54 1.01 -0.46 4.44
C CYS A 54 1.00 -0.93 2.98
N PHE A 55 0.29 -0.22 2.12
CA PHE A 55 0.22 -0.45 0.68
C PHE A 55 0.89 0.71 -0.04
N PHE A 56 1.75 0.41 -1.01
CA PHE A 56 2.51 1.40 -1.76
C PHE A 56 2.04 1.42 -3.20
N PHE A 57 1.63 2.59 -3.71
CA PHE A 57 1.14 2.78 -5.06
C PHE A 57 2.02 3.75 -5.83
N SER A 58 2.24 3.48 -7.12
CA SER A 58 2.85 4.41 -8.05
C SER A 58 2.00 4.49 -9.31
N ASN A 59 1.62 5.70 -9.74
CA ASN A 59 0.72 5.92 -10.89
C ASN A 59 -0.53 5.03 -10.86
N ASN A 60 -1.24 5.00 -9.73
CA ASN A 60 -2.44 4.18 -9.49
C ASN A 60 -2.24 2.65 -9.44
N HIS A 61 -1.02 2.15 -9.58
CA HIS A 61 -0.70 0.73 -9.53
C HIS A 61 -0.07 0.38 -8.19
N LEU A 62 -0.53 -0.70 -7.55
CA LEU A 62 0.10 -1.24 -6.36
C LEU A 62 1.50 -1.77 -6.73
N VAL A 63 2.53 -1.17 -6.14
CA VAL A 63 3.94 -1.55 -6.35
C VAL A 63 4.50 -2.38 -5.19
N GLY A 64 3.84 -2.39 -4.04
CA GLY A 64 4.24 -3.22 -2.91
C GLY A 64 3.29 -3.13 -1.73
N TRP A 65 3.48 -4.02 -0.77
CA TRP A 65 2.80 -4.01 0.53
C TRP A 65 3.74 -4.45 1.65
N SER A 66 3.47 -4.02 2.87
CA SER A 66 4.17 -4.49 4.07
C SER A 66 3.20 -4.63 5.22
N GLU A 67 3.47 -5.57 6.12
CA GLU A 67 2.73 -5.76 7.36
C GLU A 67 3.70 -5.67 8.53
N ALA A 68 3.29 -4.99 9.60
CA ALA A 68 4.02 -4.92 10.85
C ALA A 68 3.05 -5.16 12.00
N ARG A 69 3.44 -6.03 12.93
CA ARG A 69 2.75 -6.16 14.23
C ARG A 69 3.26 -5.03 15.13
N MET A 70 2.33 -4.27 15.73
CA MET A 70 2.65 -3.21 16.69
C MET A 70 2.50 -3.70 18.12
#